data_AF-E2DEI0-F1
#
_entry.id   AF-E2DEI0-F1
#
_cell.length_a   1.000
_cell.length_b   1.000
_cell.length_c   1.000
_cell.angle_alpha   90.00
_cell.angle_beta   90.00
_cell.angle_gamma   90.00
#
_symmetry.space_group_name_H-M   'P 1'
#
loop_
_entity.id
_entity.type
_entity.pdbx_description
1 polymer ?
#
loop_
_entity_poly.entity_id
_entity_poly.type
_entity_poly.pdbx_seq_one_letter_code
_entity_poly.pdbx_strand_id
1 'polypeptide(L)'
;ERVYIIKRGAVRLSRVYETGDEITVALLRENSVFGVLSLLTGHRSDRFYHSIAFTRVELVSAPATSVRNAIEQDASVGLLLLQGLSSRVLQTETMIETLTHRDMSSRLASFLLVLCRDFGVPGEKGITIDLRLS
;
A
#
# COMPACT_ATOMS: atom_id res chain seq x y z
N GLU A 1 17.60 -6.44 -1.52
CA GLU A 1 16.14 -6.24 -1.46
C GLU A 1 15.65 -6.39 -0.03
N ARG A 2 14.63 -5.62 0.35
CA ARG A 2 14.11 -5.56 1.72
C ARG A 2 12.59 -5.56 1.69
N VAL A 3 11.99 -6.21 2.67
CA VAL A 3 10.56 -6.12 2.97
C VAL A 3 10.38 -5.05 4.05
N TYR A 4 9.31 -4.27 3.93
CA TYR A 4 8.99 -3.17 4.83
C TYR A 4 7.61 -3.37 5.45
N ILE A 5 7.49 -2.97 6.72
CA ILE A 5 6.22 -2.90 7.45
C ILE A 5 6.07 -1.48 7.99
N ILE A 6 4.95 -0.83 7.67
CA ILE A 6 4.65 0.51 8.17
C ILE A 6 4.19 0.41 9.62
N LYS A 7 4.92 1.02 10.54
CA LYS A 7 4.50 1.14 11.95
C LYS A 7 3.63 2.35 12.17
N ARG A 8 3.99 3.48 11.55
CA ARG A 8 3.22 4.73 11.61
C ARG A 8 3.27 5.49 10.30
N GLY A 9 2.20 6.23 10.02
CA GLY A 9 2.09 7.11 8.85
C GLY A 9 1.63 6.41 7.58
N ALA A 10 1.81 7.10 6.44
CA ALA A 10 1.32 6.65 5.14
C ALA A 10 2.44 6.67 4.09
N VAL A 11 2.48 5.64 3.24
CA VAL A 11 3.41 5.54 2.11
C VAL A 11 2.62 5.54 0.81
N ARG A 12 2.94 6.46 -0.09
CA ARG A 12 2.41 6.45 -1.47
C ARG A 12 3.23 5.49 -2.29
N LEU A 13 2.56 4.50 -2.88
CA LEU A 13 3.14 3.61 -3.87
C LEU A 13 2.70 4.07 -5.25
N SER A 14 3.66 4.26 -6.15
CA SER A 14 3.42 4.67 -7.52
C SER A 14 4.17 3.77 -8.49
N ARG A 15 3.65 3.68 -9.72
CA ARG A 15 4.30 2.98 -10.82
C ARG A 15 4.81 4.01 -11.82
N VAL A 16 6.07 3.87 -12.20
CA VAL A 16 6.71 4.65 -13.27
C VAL A 16 6.59 3.88 -14.57
N TYR A 17 6.05 4.54 -15.59
CA TYR A 17 5.92 3.99 -16.94
C TYR A 17 7.11 4.40 -17.80
N GLU A 18 7.32 3.71 -18.92
CA GLU A 18 8.40 4.04 -19.87
C GLU A 18 8.29 5.46 -20.44
N THR A 19 7.09 6.03 -20.45
CA THR A 19 6.82 7.42 -20.82
C THR A 19 7.34 8.44 -19.80
N GLY A 20 7.72 8.00 -18.60
CA GLY A 20 8.08 8.86 -17.47
C GLY A 20 6.91 9.22 -16.57
N ASP A 21 5.68 8.89 -16.96
CA ASP A 21 4.49 9.13 -16.13
C ASP A 21 4.56 8.30 -14.85
N GLU A 22 4.25 8.95 -13.72
CA GLU A 22 4.17 8.32 -12.42
C GLU A 22 2.71 8.27 -11.95
N ILE A 23 2.13 7.07 -11.88
CA ILE A 23 0.75 6.88 -11.46
C ILE A 23 0.72 6.29 -10.06
N THR A 24 0.02 6.94 -9.13
CA THR A 24 -0.24 6.38 -7.80
C THR A 24 -1.09 5.11 -7.92
N VAL A 25 -0.56 3.99 -7.44
CA VAL A 25 -1.21 2.67 -7.44
C VAL A 25 -1.73 2.27 -6.05
N ALA A 26 -1.31 2.98 -5.00
CA ALA A 26 -1.90 2.90 -3.68
C ALA A 26 -1.39 3.96 -2.72
N LEU A 27 -2.18 4.16 -1.67
CA LEU A 27 -1.76 4.76 -0.43
C LEU A 27 -1.78 3.68 0.66
N LEU A 28 -0.59 3.31 1.13
CA LEU A 28 -0.40 2.27 2.14
C LEU A 28 -0.50 2.89 3.54
N ARG A 29 -1.26 2.25 4.43
CA ARG A 29 -1.48 2.67 5.82
C ARG A 29 -0.65 1.86 6.81
N GLU A 30 -0.77 2.18 8.09
CA GLU A 30 -0.16 1.41 9.18
C GLU A 30 -0.47 -0.10 9.08
N ASN A 31 0.51 -0.91 9.47
CA ASN A 31 0.52 -2.37 9.35
C ASN A 31 0.54 -2.94 7.92
N SER A 32 0.62 -2.10 6.88
CA SER A 32 0.81 -2.58 5.51
C SER A 32 2.23 -3.12 5.31
N VAL A 33 2.33 -4.23 4.58
CA VAL A 33 3.61 -4.82 4.14
C VAL A 33 3.85 -4.46 2.67
N PHE A 34 5.06 -4.03 2.32
CA PHE A 34 5.45 -3.73 0.94
C PHE A 34 6.92 -4.07 0.65
N GLY A 35 7.34 -4.03 -0.62
CA GLY A 35 8.64 -4.54 -1.05
C GLY A 35 8.72 -6.08 -1.07
N VAL A 36 7.56 -6.75 -1.10
CA VAL A 36 7.43 -8.22 -1.10
C VAL A 36 7.49 -8.80 -2.51
N LEU A 37 7.22 -7.98 -3.53
CA LEU A 37 7.14 -8.43 -4.91
C LEU A 37 8.48 -9.04 -5.35
N SER A 38 9.57 -8.37 -5.02
CA SER A 38 10.93 -8.84 -5.33
C SER A 38 11.30 -10.14 -4.61
N LEU A 39 10.80 -10.34 -3.39
CA LEU A 39 10.97 -11.57 -2.59
C LEU A 39 10.32 -12.80 -3.29
N LEU A 40 9.18 -12.59 -3.96
CA LEU A 40 8.38 -13.66 -4.55
C LEU A 40 8.68 -13.90 -6.04
N THR A 41 9.00 -12.85 -6.81
CA THR A 41 9.11 -12.94 -8.27
C THR A 41 10.55 -12.99 -8.80
N GLY A 42 11.56 -12.99 -7.92
CA GLY A 42 12.96 -13.17 -8.31
C GLY A 42 13.51 -12.00 -9.13
N HIS A 43 13.57 -10.81 -8.53
CA HIS A 43 14.26 -9.61 -9.04
C HIS A 43 13.65 -8.90 -10.27
N ARG A 44 12.54 -9.41 -10.85
CA ARG A 44 11.98 -8.84 -12.10
C ARG A 44 10.95 -7.73 -11.92
N SER A 45 10.38 -7.53 -10.74
CA SER A 45 9.13 -6.76 -10.62
C SER A 45 9.21 -5.41 -9.88
N ASP A 46 10.25 -5.16 -9.07
CA ASP A 46 10.32 -3.94 -8.23
C ASP A 46 10.93 -2.71 -8.92
N ARG A 47 11.49 -2.85 -10.13
CA ARG A 47 12.18 -1.73 -10.82
C ARG A 47 11.27 -0.57 -11.22
N PHE A 48 9.97 -0.78 -11.23
CA PHE A 48 9.01 0.22 -11.74
C PHE A 48 8.12 0.79 -10.64
N TYR A 49 8.34 0.43 -9.37
CA TYR A 49 7.57 0.98 -8.26
C TYR A 49 8.41 1.96 -7.45
N HIS A 50 7.84 3.15 -7.23
CA HIS A 50 8.36 4.13 -6.28
C HIS A 50 7.53 4.06 -5.00
N SER A 51 8.21 4.05 -3.86
CA SER A 51 7.59 4.15 -2.54
C SER A 51 8.07 5.42 -1.88
N ILE A 52 7.15 6.33 -1.59
CA ILE A 52 7.44 7.67 -1.09
C ILE A 52 6.65 7.87 0.20
N ALA A 53 7.33 8.36 1.25
CA ALA A 53 6.67 8.75 2.48
C ALA A 53 5.68 9.88 2.18
N PHE A 54 4.38 9.60 2.34
CA PHE A 54 3.30 10.57 2.11
C PHE A 54 3.04 11.42 3.35
N THR A 55 3.34 10.86 4.53
CA THR A 55 3.44 11.58 5.80
C THR A 55 4.77 11.28 6.47
N ARG A 56 4.96 11.69 7.73
CA ARG A 56 6.08 11.19 8.55
C ARG A 56 5.88 9.69 8.79
N VAL A 57 6.77 8.86 8.25
CA VAL A 57 6.66 7.40 8.31
C VAL A 57 7.68 6.81 9.28
N GLU A 58 7.22 5.89 10.10
CA GLU A 58 8.07 4.96 10.86
C GLU A 58 7.88 3.55 10.27
N LEU A 59 8.98 2.86 9.99
CA LEU A 59 8.94 1.53 9.37
C LEU A 59 9.94 0.57 10.01
N VAL A 60 9.62 -0.72 9.91
CA VAL A 60 10.56 -1.82 10.16
C VAL A 60 10.91 -2.42 8.82
N SER A 61 12.18 -2.81 8.64
CA SER A 61 12.60 -3.49 7.43
C SER A 61 13.48 -4.70 7.71
N ALA A 62 13.33 -5.74 6.90
CA ALA A 62 14.13 -6.96 6.97
C ALA A 62 14.68 -7.32 5.58
N PRO A 63 15.89 -7.89 5.48
CA PRO A 63 16.36 -8.48 4.22
C PRO A 63 15.40 -9.57 3.72
N ALA A 64 15.22 -9.64 2.41
CA ALA A 64 14.38 -10.66 1.78
C ALA A 64 14.79 -12.10 2.20
N THR A 65 16.09 -12.36 2.33
CA THR A 65 16.62 -13.65 2.80
C THR A 65 16.20 -13.96 4.23
N SER A 66 16.22 -12.98 5.14
CA SER A 66 15.77 -13.16 6.52
C SER A 66 14.29 -13.48 6.60
N VAL A 67 13.46 -12.84 5.76
CA VAL A 67 12.02 -13.14 5.69
C VAL A 67 11.78 -14.55 5.16
N ARG A 68 12.52 -14.98 4.14
CA ARG A 68 12.45 -16.36 3.62
C ARG A 68 12.79 -17.39 4.69
N ASN A 69 13.89 -17.19 5.40
CA ASN A 69 14.30 -18.08 6.49
C ASN A 69 13.26 -18.11 7.61
N ALA A 70 12.63 -16.97 7.93
CA ALA A 70 11.57 -16.92 8.93
C ALA A 70 10.33 -17.73 8.51
N ILE A 71 9.96 -17.71 7.22
CA ILE A 71 8.86 -18.54 6.70
C ILE A 71 9.19 -20.04 6.79
N GLU A 72 10.44 -20.42 6.50
CA GLU A 72 10.90 -21.80 6.58
C GLU A 72 10.94 -22.32 8.04
N GLN A 73 11.26 -21.44 8.99
CA GLN A 73 11.31 -21.77 10.41
C GLN A 73 9.92 -21.75 11.07
N ASP A 74 9.02 -20.87 10.63
CA ASP A 74 7.68 -20.72 11.16
C ASP A 74 6.69 -20.37 10.04
N ALA A 75 5.89 -21.36 9.65
CA ALA A 75 4.88 -21.21 8.60
C ALA A 75 3.81 -20.14 8.92
N SER A 76 3.62 -19.77 10.20
CA SER A 76 2.70 -18.70 10.59
C SER A 76 3.11 -17.35 10.00
N VAL A 77 4.41 -17.11 9.81
CA VAL A 77 4.94 -15.92 9.13
C VAL A 77 4.47 -15.89 7.67
N GLY A 78 4.47 -17.04 7.00
CA GLY A 78 3.93 -17.19 5.64
C GLY A 78 2.43 -16.85 5.57
N LEU A 79 1.64 -17.33 6.53
CA LEU A 79 0.21 -17.02 6.62
C LEU A 79 -0.05 -15.51 6.81
N LEU A 80 0.73 -14.84 7.67
CA LEU A 80 0.62 -13.38 7.86
C LEU A 80 0.96 -12.60 6.59
N LEU A 81 1.96 -13.04 5.83
CA LEU A 81 2.30 -12.45 4.54
C LEU A 81 1.18 -12.66 3.51
N LEU A 82 0.57 -13.84 3.46
CA LEU A 82 -0.59 -14.10 2.59
C LEU A 82 -1.77 -13.20 2.93
N GLN A 83 -2.08 -13.00 4.23
CA GLN A 83 -3.11 -12.06 4.66
C GLN A 83 -2.81 -10.63 4.19
N GLY A 84 -1.56 -10.17 4.31
CA GLY A 84 -1.12 -8.88 3.81
C GLY A 84 -1.29 -8.73 2.29
N LEU A 85 -0.94 -9.77 1.53
CA LEU A 85 -1.12 -9.79 0.08
C LEU A 85 -2.60 -9.79 -0.31
N SER A 86 -3.45 -10.57 0.37
CA SER A 86 -4.91 -10.54 0.15
C SER A 86 -5.50 -9.15 0.40
N SER A 87 -5.06 -8.46 1.46
CA SER A 87 -5.46 -7.07 1.71
C SER A 87 -5.04 -6.15 0.57
N ARG A 88 -3.86 -6.34 -0.01
CA ARG A 88 -3.38 -5.54 -1.14
C ARG A 88 -4.17 -5.79 -2.43
N VAL A 89 -4.56 -7.05 -2.67
CA VAL A 89 -5.45 -7.42 -3.79
C VAL A 89 -6.78 -6.68 -3.66
N LEU A 90 -7.44 -6.78 -2.51
CA LEU A 90 -8.72 -6.10 -2.26
C LEU A 90 -8.62 -4.58 -2.43
N GLN A 91 -7.56 -3.96 -1.90
CA GLN A 91 -7.32 -2.52 -2.10
C GLN A 91 -7.18 -2.15 -3.58
N THR A 92 -6.53 -3.01 -4.37
CA THR A 92 -6.32 -2.79 -5.81
C THR A 92 -7.64 -2.93 -6.57
N GLU A 93 -8.47 -3.92 -6.22
CA GLU A 93 -9.83 -4.08 -6.78
C GLU A 93 -10.70 -2.85 -6.49
N THR A 94 -10.71 -2.36 -5.24
CA THR A 94 -11.44 -1.11 -4.89
C THR A 94 -10.93 0.10 -5.69
N MET A 95 -9.61 0.18 -5.94
CA MET A 95 -9.04 1.26 -6.73
C MET A 95 -9.44 1.15 -8.21
N ILE A 96 -9.46 -0.05 -8.78
CA ILE A 96 -9.95 -0.30 -10.14
C ILE A 96 -11.41 0.12 -10.27
N GLU A 97 -12.26 -0.29 -9.33
CA GLU A 97 -13.67 0.13 -9.28
C GLU A 97 -13.81 1.66 -9.21
N THR A 98 -13.01 2.30 -8.37
CA THR A 98 -12.98 3.77 -8.27
C THR A 98 -12.57 4.41 -9.60
N LEU A 99 -11.64 3.82 -10.35
CA LEU A 99 -11.15 4.37 -11.62
C LEU A 99 -12.08 4.11 -12.81
N THR A 100 -12.95 3.10 -12.75
CA THR A 100 -13.86 2.75 -13.87
C THR A 100 -15.09 3.65 -13.94
N HIS A 101 -15.40 4.40 -12.87
CA HIS A 101 -16.43 5.43 -12.92
C HIS A 101 -16.12 6.47 -14.01
N ARG A 102 -17.06 6.70 -14.92
CA ARG A 102 -16.91 7.66 -16.03
C ARG A 102 -16.95 9.12 -15.58
N ASP A 103 -17.67 9.41 -14.49
CA ASP A 103 -17.82 10.75 -13.94
C ASP A 103 -16.73 11.05 -12.89
N MET A 104 -16.05 12.19 -13.05
CA MET A 104 -14.98 12.63 -12.15
C MET A 104 -15.49 12.85 -10.72
N SER A 105 -16.73 13.32 -10.56
CA SER A 105 -17.32 13.57 -9.22
C SER A 105 -17.51 12.26 -8.47
N SER A 106 -18.02 11.23 -9.15
CA SER A 106 -18.18 9.87 -8.62
C SER A 106 -16.83 9.26 -8.23
N ARG A 107 -15.80 9.43 -9.06
CA ARG A 107 -14.43 8.99 -8.75
C ARG A 107 -13.89 9.65 -7.48
N LEU A 108 -14.07 10.97 -7.36
CA LEU A 108 -13.61 11.72 -6.20
C LEU A 108 -14.32 11.26 -4.93
N ALA A 109 -15.65 11.09 -4.98
CA ALA A 109 -16.43 10.61 -3.84
C ALA A 109 -15.97 9.23 -3.38
N SER A 110 -15.85 8.26 -4.29
CA SER A 110 -15.35 6.90 -3.99
C SER A 110 -13.93 6.95 -3.41
N PHE A 111 -13.06 7.78 -3.95
CA PHE A 111 -11.70 7.95 -3.42
C PHE A 111 -11.69 8.54 -2.00
N LEU A 112 -12.51 9.55 -1.72
CA LEU A 112 -12.63 10.12 -0.37
C LEU A 112 -13.17 9.10 0.63
N LEU A 113 -14.11 8.23 0.24
CA LEU A 113 -14.60 7.15 1.09
C LEU A 113 -13.50 6.14 1.43
N VAL A 114 -12.66 5.78 0.46
CA VAL A 114 -11.48 4.92 0.70
C VAL A 114 -10.52 5.58 1.71
N LEU A 115 -10.26 6.88 1.56
CA LEU A 115 -9.41 7.62 2.49
C LEU A 115 -10.03 7.72 3.90
N CYS A 116 -11.34 7.94 4.01
CA CYS A 116 -12.04 7.91 5.29
C CYS A 116 -11.96 6.53 5.96
N ARG A 117 -12.04 5.44 5.20
CA ARG A 117 -11.88 4.09 5.75
C ARG A 117 -10.46 3.84 6.26
N ASP A 118 -9.45 4.28 5.49
CA ASP A 118 -8.06 3.90 5.73
C ASP A 118 -7.31 4.86 6.65
N PHE A 119 -7.73 6.13 6.71
CA PHE A 119 -7.06 7.22 7.43
C PHE A 119 -8.05 8.13 8.18
N GLY A 120 -9.30 7.70 8.35
CA GLY A 120 -10.33 8.50 8.99
C GLY A 120 -10.28 8.45 10.51
N VAL A 121 -10.45 9.61 11.13
CA VAL A 121 -10.69 9.77 12.56
C VAL A 121 -12.16 10.17 12.76
N PRO A 122 -12.95 9.39 13.52
CA PRO A 122 -14.33 9.77 13.84
C PRO A 122 -14.37 11.06 14.66
N GLY A 123 -15.26 11.97 14.30
CA GLY A 123 -15.56 13.20 15.03
C GLY A 123 -17.06 13.48 15.07
N GLU A 124 -17.46 14.55 15.76
CA GLU A 124 -18.88 14.86 15.99
C GLU A 124 -19.70 15.09 14.69
N LYS A 125 -19.04 15.59 13.63
CA LYS A 125 -19.69 15.95 12.36
C LYS A 125 -19.48 14.92 11.24
N GLY A 126 -18.81 13.81 11.52
CA GLY A 126 -18.46 12.80 10.52
C GLY A 126 -17.04 12.26 10.68
N ILE A 127 -16.40 11.91 9.58
CA ILE A 127 -15.04 11.34 9.57
C ILE A 127 -14.09 12.38 8.98
N THR A 128 -13.01 12.69 9.70
CA THR A 128 -11.92 13.55 9.21
C THR A 128 -10.79 12.68 8.68
N ILE A 129 -10.39 12.87 7.42
CA ILE A 129 -9.22 12.20 6.86
C ILE A 129 -7.97 12.84 7.47
N ASP A 130 -7.20 12.08 8.26
CA ASP A 130 -5.98 12.56 8.92
C ASP A 130 -4.77 12.53 7.97
N LEU A 131 -4.93 13.17 6.82
CA LEU A 131 -3.89 13.35 5.80
C LEU A 131 -3.98 14.75 5.22
N ARG A 132 -2.83 15.38 4.98
CA ARG A 132 -2.77 16.58 4.14
C ARG A 132 -2.76 16.16 2.67
N LEU A 133 -3.87 16.40 1.99
CA LEU A 133 -4.01 16.20 0.55
C LEU A 133 -3.67 17.53 -0.15
N SER A 134 -2.64 17.54 -1.00
CA SER A 134 -2.18 18.69 -1.78
C SER A 134 -2.22 18.39 -3.26
#